data_AF-Q6AM64-F1
#
_entry.id   AF-Q6AM64-F1
#
_cell.length_a   1.000
_cell.length_b   1.000
_cell.length_c   1.000
_cell.angle_alpha   90.00
_cell.angle_beta   90.00
_cell.angle_gamma   90.00
#
_symmetry.space_group_name_H-M   'P 1'
#
loop_
_entity.id
_entity.type
_entity.pdbx_description
1 polymer ?
#
loop_
_entity_poly.entity_id
_entity_poly.type
_entity_poly.pdbx_seq_one_letter_code
_entity_poly.pdbx_strand_id
1 'polypeptide(L)'
;MKKVKNKMQYNRLSKRRFEKKIKRKKHKKELIKLAIQQKKSILNVKRNKLKLHKKANAEDFIELKPPSHFSIIENPNETLTFFESLESNLLNYDPIYINMSEISRMTVDALLYYISILQHIKTKLSAYILKGSFPEDEETLTLMKRSGFLRYFKTSEDNINTHRDYVEIKSGNIADNQVVKDICLFVMEKMKVGRVKTQKLYDIIFEMMLNTKQHAYNANTNKYDNWLLFLKFNPDKSNIEFIFLDKGFGIPQTVRKNKLEIAVKWFSKIGITEFSETDLVDSALKGAFRTKTEKGYRGKGLPKINQYFENGYIKSLNIISKKACITAENKHDLEKEIIGTLYSWKITKDSINGNNNY
;
A
#
# COMPACT_ATOMS: atom_id res chain seq x y z
N MET A 1 -54.07 -15.86 33.99
CA MET A 1 -53.75 -17.27 34.33
C MET A 1 -52.60 -17.78 33.46
N LYS A 2 -51.43 -18.00 34.06
CA LYS A 2 -50.23 -18.55 33.40
C LYS A 2 -50.43 -20.05 33.14
N LYS A 3 -50.43 -20.49 31.88
CA LYS A 3 -50.36 -21.92 31.53
C LYS A 3 -49.01 -22.48 31.98
N VAL A 4 -49.02 -23.23 33.08
CA VAL A 4 -47.89 -24.02 33.58
C VAL A 4 -47.52 -25.01 32.49
N LYS A 5 -46.43 -24.74 31.75
CA LYS A 5 -45.83 -25.75 30.89
C LYS A 5 -45.45 -26.93 31.78
N ASN A 6 -46.03 -28.10 31.50
CA ASN A 6 -45.82 -29.32 32.26
C ASN A 6 -44.31 -29.57 32.45
N LYS A 7 -43.84 -29.63 33.71
CA LYS A 7 -42.41 -29.62 34.11
C LYS A 7 -41.58 -30.65 33.32
N MET A 8 -42.19 -31.79 32.99
CA MET A 8 -41.59 -32.84 32.16
C MET A 8 -41.33 -32.43 30.70
N GLN A 9 -42.26 -31.72 30.05
CA GLN A 9 -42.06 -31.23 28.68
C GLN A 9 -40.99 -30.13 28.62
N TYR A 10 -40.95 -29.23 29.60
CA TYR A 10 -39.89 -28.22 29.71
C TYR A 10 -38.51 -28.88 29.88
N ASN A 11 -38.40 -29.88 30.76
CA ASN A 11 -37.16 -30.63 30.98
C ASN A 11 -36.70 -31.40 29.73
N ARG A 12 -37.62 -32.02 28.99
CA ARG A 12 -37.30 -32.70 27.71
C ARG A 12 -36.80 -31.73 26.64
N LEU A 13 -37.44 -30.56 26.50
CA LEU A 13 -37.03 -29.52 25.54
C LEU A 13 -35.68 -28.89 25.92
N SER A 14 -35.45 -28.66 27.22
CA SER A 14 -34.17 -28.15 27.75
C SER A 14 -33.04 -29.14 27.50
N LYS A 15 -33.25 -30.43 27.77
CA LYS A 15 -32.28 -31.51 27.49
C LYS A 15 -31.94 -31.60 26.00
N ARG A 16 -32.94 -31.57 25.11
CA ARG A 16 -32.72 -31.55 23.64
C ARG A 16 -31.94 -30.31 23.17
N ARG A 17 -32.19 -29.13 23.74
CA ARG A 17 -31.44 -27.90 23.44
C ARG A 17 -29.99 -28.00 23.91
N PHE A 18 -29.77 -28.56 25.09
CA PHE A 18 -28.44 -28.81 25.64
C PHE A 18 -27.64 -29.82 24.79
N GLU A 19 -28.24 -30.93 24.39
CA GLU A 19 -27.65 -31.93 23.50
C GLU A 19 -27.30 -31.34 22.12
N LYS A 20 -28.18 -30.54 21.52
CA LYS A 20 -27.89 -29.80 20.28
C LYS A 20 -26.72 -28.83 20.46
N LYS A 21 -26.62 -28.14 21.61
CA LYS A 21 -25.51 -27.22 21.93
C LYS A 21 -24.18 -27.97 22.07
N ILE A 22 -24.18 -29.16 22.68
CA ILE A 22 -23.01 -30.04 22.78
C ILE A 22 -22.58 -30.52 21.39
N LYS A 23 -23.52 -31.03 20.57
CA LYS A 23 -23.22 -31.48 19.20
C LYS A 23 -22.63 -30.35 18.35
N ARG A 24 -23.18 -29.13 18.41
CA ARG A 24 -22.62 -27.95 17.74
C ARG A 24 -21.22 -27.59 18.21
N LYS A 25 -20.96 -27.66 19.52
CA LYS A 25 -19.61 -27.43 20.08
C LYS A 25 -18.60 -28.47 19.59
N LYS A 26 -18.98 -29.75 19.52
CA LYS A 26 -18.12 -30.84 19.03
C LYS A 26 -17.80 -30.67 17.54
N HIS A 27 -18.83 -30.41 16.72
CA HIS A 27 -18.65 -30.15 15.29
C HIS A 27 -17.76 -28.92 15.02
N LYS A 28 -17.94 -27.82 15.78
CA LYS A 28 -17.06 -26.65 15.67
C LYS A 28 -15.60 -26.97 16.03
N LYS A 29 -15.35 -27.83 17.04
CA LYS A 29 -13.99 -28.28 17.38
C LYS A 29 -13.37 -29.15 16.28
N GLU A 30 -14.15 -30.03 15.64
CA GLU A 30 -13.69 -30.84 14.50
C GLU A 30 -13.34 -29.97 13.29
N LEU A 31 -14.18 -29.01 12.93
CA LEU A 31 -13.90 -28.05 11.86
C LEU A 31 -12.61 -27.25 12.12
N ILE A 32 -12.39 -26.81 13.36
CA ILE A 32 -11.13 -26.12 13.74
C ILE A 32 -9.93 -27.07 13.61
N LYS A 33 -10.05 -28.33 14.04
CA LYS A 33 -8.98 -29.33 13.90
C LYS A 33 -8.63 -29.59 12.43
N LEU A 34 -9.65 -29.77 11.58
CA LEU A 34 -9.47 -29.98 10.14
C LEU A 34 -8.79 -28.77 9.49
N ALA A 35 -9.23 -27.55 9.82
CA ALA A 35 -8.59 -26.32 9.35
C ALA A 35 -7.11 -26.22 9.78
N ILE A 36 -6.78 -26.61 11.02
CA ILE A 36 -5.39 -26.66 11.50
C ILE A 36 -4.57 -27.72 10.76
N GLN A 37 -5.12 -28.91 10.51
CA GLN A 37 -4.44 -29.97 9.77
C GLN A 37 -4.18 -29.60 8.32
N GLN A 38 -5.17 -29.04 7.61
CA GLN A 38 -5.00 -28.51 6.26
C GLN A 38 -3.95 -27.40 6.22
N LYS A 39 -3.95 -26.51 7.22
CA LYS A 39 -2.92 -25.46 7.33
C LYS A 39 -1.52 -26.05 7.53
N LYS A 40 -1.38 -27.12 8.32
CA LYS A 40 -0.10 -27.82 8.52
C LYS A 40 0.37 -28.54 7.25
N SER A 41 -0.51 -29.21 6.51
CA SER A 41 -0.14 -29.88 5.25
C SER A 41 0.32 -28.87 4.19
N ILE A 42 -0.40 -27.76 4.03
CA ILE A 42 -0.01 -26.66 3.13
C ILE A 42 1.35 -26.08 3.54
N LEU A 43 1.59 -25.85 4.84
CA LEU A 43 2.88 -25.37 5.33
C LEU A 43 4.04 -26.36 5.08
N ASN A 44 3.78 -27.66 5.17
CA ASN A 44 4.78 -28.69 4.86
C ASN A 44 5.10 -28.75 3.36
N VAL A 45 4.11 -28.68 2.48
CA VAL A 45 4.32 -28.59 1.03
C VAL A 45 5.14 -27.35 0.69
N LYS A 46 4.79 -26.19 1.27
CA LYS A 46 5.55 -24.94 1.11
C LYS A 46 7.00 -25.06 1.55
N ARG A 47 7.24 -25.67 2.73
CA ARG A 47 8.60 -25.90 3.24
C ARG A 47 9.40 -26.86 2.37
N ASN A 48 8.77 -27.88 1.80
CA ASN A 48 9.44 -28.85 0.94
C ASN A 48 9.81 -28.22 -0.41
N LYS A 49 8.92 -27.45 -1.04
CA LYS A 49 9.25 -26.65 -2.23
C LYS A 49 10.44 -25.72 -1.98
N LEU A 50 10.36 -24.89 -0.93
CA LEU A 50 11.46 -23.97 -0.56
C LEU A 50 12.80 -24.67 -0.28
N LYS A 51 12.79 -25.92 0.21
CA LYS A 51 14.02 -26.71 0.42
C LYS A 51 14.58 -27.26 -0.89
N LEU A 52 13.74 -27.72 -1.82
CA LEU A 52 14.15 -28.23 -3.12
C LEU A 52 14.83 -27.12 -3.95
N HIS A 53 14.26 -25.92 -3.95
CA HIS A 53 14.81 -24.80 -4.71
C HIS A 53 16.14 -24.23 -4.15
N LYS A 54 16.55 -24.56 -2.91
CA LYS A 54 17.89 -24.18 -2.41
C LYS A 54 19.05 -24.79 -3.20
N LYS A 55 18.77 -25.78 -4.06
CA LYS A 55 19.73 -26.45 -4.92
C LYS A 55 19.52 -26.14 -6.42
N ALA A 56 18.72 -25.10 -6.74
CA ALA A 56 18.41 -24.76 -8.11
C ALA A 56 19.66 -24.33 -8.91
N ASN A 57 19.82 -24.91 -10.09
CA ASN A 57 20.84 -24.55 -11.08
C ASN A 57 20.43 -23.28 -11.84
N ALA A 58 21.35 -22.70 -12.63
CA ALA A 58 21.07 -21.49 -13.40
C ALA A 58 19.89 -21.66 -14.39
N GLU A 59 19.74 -22.86 -14.96
CA GLU A 59 18.67 -23.21 -15.91
C GLU A 59 17.27 -23.31 -15.27
N ASP A 60 17.19 -23.37 -13.93
CA ASP A 60 15.92 -23.48 -13.22
C ASP A 60 15.21 -22.12 -13.04
N PHE A 61 15.87 -21.01 -13.37
CA PHE A 61 15.34 -19.67 -13.11
C PHE A 61 14.37 -19.22 -14.20
N ILE A 62 13.18 -18.79 -13.78
CA ILE A 62 12.26 -18.07 -14.65
C ILE A 62 12.79 -16.64 -14.81
N GLU A 63 13.16 -16.27 -16.04
CA GLU A 63 13.56 -14.91 -16.35
C GLU A 63 12.32 -14.02 -16.50
N LEU A 64 12.28 -12.92 -15.75
CA LEU A 64 11.26 -11.87 -15.88
C LEU A 64 11.94 -10.56 -16.27
N LYS A 65 11.40 -9.89 -17.29
CA LYS A 65 11.89 -8.61 -17.80
C LYS A 65 10.86 -7.50 -17.50
N PRO A 66 11.20 -6.48 -16.70
CA PRO A 66 10.39 -5.28 -16.59
C PRO A 66 10.34 -4.52 -17.93
N PRO A 67 9.31 -3.70 -18.18
CA PRO A 67 9.28 -2.85 -19.37
C PRO A 67 10.40 -1.80 -19.34
N SER A 68 10.82 -1.34 -20.53
CA SER A 68 11.88 -0.34 -20.68
C SER A 68 11.57 0.97 -19.95
N HIS A 69 10.30 1.39 -20.03
CA HIS A 69 9.74 2.46 -19.21
C HIS A 69 9.00 1.88 -18.01
N PHE A 70 9.70 1.75 -16.88
CA PHE A 70 9.20 1.12 -15.67
C PHE A 70 8.56 2.16 -14.74
N SER A 71 7.24 2.32 -14.86
CA SER A 71 6.45 3.31 -14.14
C SER A 71 5.00 2.84 -13.95
N ILE A 72 4.49 2.90 -12.73
CA ILE A 72 3.07 2.61 -12.45
C ILE A 72 2.21 3.78 -12.90
N ILE A 73 2.68 5.03 -12.77
CA ILE A 73 1.91 6.22 -13.16
C ILE A 73 1.94 6.44 -14.67
N GLU A 74 3.12 6.33 -15.28
CA GLU A 74 3.33 6.70 -16.69
C GLU A 74 3.19 5.51 -17.65
N ASN A 75 3.41 4.27 -17.18
CA ASN A 75 3.25 3.04 -17.97
C ASN A 75 2.58 1.89 -17.16
N PRO A 76 1.34 2.11 -16.66
CA PRO A 76 0.70 1.18 -15.72
C PRO A 76 0.52 -0.22 -16.28
N ASN A 77 0.08 -0.35 -17.53
CA ASN A 77 -0.33 -1.64 -18.09
C ASN A 77 0.83 -2.64 -18.14
N GLU A 78 1.96 -2.27 -18.74
CA GLU A 78 3.13 -3.14 -18.82
C GLU A 78 3.77 -3.36 -17.44
N THR A 79 3.91 -2.28 -16.67
CA THR A 79 4.53 -2.32 -15.33
C THR A 79 3.76 -3.24 -14.38
N LEU A 80 2.43 -3.15 -14.34
CA LEU A 80 1.60 -4.00 -13.49
C LEU A 80 1.50 -5.43 -14.02
N THR A 81 1.61 -5.64 -15.33
CA THR A 81 1.72 -7.00 -15.91
C THR A 81 3.00 -7.71 -15.44
N PHE A 82 4.12 -6.97 -15.40
CA PHE A 82 5.37 -7.48 -14.82
C PHE A 82 5.19 -7.85 -13.34
N PHE A 83 4.60 -6.96 -12.53
CA PHE A 83 4.40 -7.24 -11.11
C PHE A 83 3.44 -8.40 -10.84
N GLU A 84 2.36 -8.53 -11.61
CA GLU A 84 1.44 -9.67 -11.51
C GLU A 84 2.14 -10.99 -11.85
N SER A 85 3.01 -10.99 -12.87
CA SER A 85 3.84 -12.14 -13.23
C SER A 85 4.82 -12.48 -12.11
N LEU A 86 5.50 -11.48 -11.54
CA LEU A 86 6.39 -11.66 -10.39
C LEU A 86 5.64 -12.26 -9.20
N GLU A 87 4.50 -11.70 -8.79
CA GLU A 87 3.71 -12.20 -7.67
C GLU A 87 3.17 -13.61 -7.90
N SER A 88 2.73 -13.92 -9.12
CA SER A 88 2.26 -15.26 -9.49
C SER A 88 3.35 -16.32 -9.33
N ASN A 89 4.56 -16.04 -9.83
CA ASN A 89 5.71 -16.94 -9.67
C ASN A 89 6.18 -17.04 -8.20
N LEU A 90 6.10 -15.94 -7.44
CA LEU A 90 6.36 -15.95 -5.99
C LEU A 90 5.39 -16.87 -5.23
N LEU A 91 4.10 -16.91 -5.62
CA LEU A 91 3.11 -17.80 -5.03
C LEU A 91 3.38 -19.28 -5.33
N ASN A 92 3.92 -19.55 -6.52
CA ASN A 92 4.30 -20.90 -6.95
C ASN A 92 5.62 -21.39 -6.36
N TYR A 93 6.41 -20.46 -5.81
CA TYR A 93 7.75 -20.65 -5.25
C TYR A 93 8.83 -20.93 -6.30
N ASP A 94 8.59 -20.57 -7.55
CA ASP A 94 9.55 -20.76 -8.65
C ASP A 94 10.72 -19.78 -8.47
N PRO A 95 11.99 -20.18 -8.63
CA PRO A 95 13.13 -19.27 -8.51
C PRO A 95 13.13 -18.28 -9.69
N ILE A 96 13.31 -17.00 -9.40
CA ILE A 96 13.17 -15.93 -10.40
C ILE A 96 14.50 -15.19 -10.59
N TYR A 97 14.81 -14.91 -11.85
CA TYR A 97 15.84 -13.96 -12.23
C TYR A 97 15.19 -12.74 -12.88
N ILE A 98 15.32 -11.56 -12.26
CA ILE A 98 14.77 -10.32 -12.82
C ILE A 98 15.85 -9.64 -13.65
N ASN A 99 15.68 -9.65 -14.96
CA ASN A 99 16.60 -8.98 -15.86
C ASN A 99 16.16 -7.52 -16.07
N MET A 100 16.92 -6.59 -15.50
CA MET A 100 16.63 -5.15 -15.55
C MET A 100 17.46 -4.40 -16.59
N SER A 101 18.30 -5.08 -17.38
CA SER A 101 19.27 -4.43 -18.28
C SER A 101 18.61 -3.48 -19.29
N GLU A 102 17.42 -3.84 -19.77
CA GLU A 102 16.65 -3.10 -20.77
C GLU A 102 15.82 -1.92 -20.20
N ILE A 103 15.87 -1.68 -18.88
CA ILE A 103 15.17 -0.53 -18.28
C ILE A 103 15.95 0.75 -18.62
N SER A 104 15.37 1.57 -19.50
CA SER A 104 15.91 2.87 -19.88
C SER A 104 15.40 4.01 -19.00
N ARG A 105 14.23 3.84 -18.35
CA ARG A 105 13.67 4.85 -17.45
C ARG A 105 12.84 4.21 -16.34
N MET A 106 13.24 4.42 -15.10
CA MET A 106 12.48 4.02 -13.91
C MET A 106 11.98 5.21 -13.12
N THR A 107 10.68 5.23 -12.80
CA THR A 107 10.11 6.22 -11.87
C THR A 107 10.08 5.68 -10.44
N VAL A 108 10.02 6.59 -9.48
CA VAL A 108 10.09 6.24 -8.05
C VAL A 108 8.89 5.41 -7.60
N ASP A 109 7.70 5.64 -8.15
CA ASP A 109 6.49 4.87 -7.84
C ASP A 109 6.67 3.38 -8.10
N ALA A 110 7.20 3.00 -9.26
CA ALA A 110 7.52 1.60 -9.58
C ALA A 110 8.62 1.03 -8.68
N LEU A 111 9.69 1.81 -8.44
CA LEU A 111 10.78 1.40 -7.53
C LEU A 111 10.27 1.14 -6.10
N LEU A 112 9.41 2.02 -5.57
CA LEU A 112 8.86 1.91 -4.23
C LEU A 112 7.92 0.71 -4.11
N TYR A 113 7.09 0.47 -5.14
CA TYR A 113 6.24 -0.72 -5.21
C TYR A 113 7.07 -1.99 -5.29
N TYR A 114 8.14 -2.01 -6.09
CA TYR A 114 9.04 -3.16 -6.16
C TYR A 114 9.71 -3.44 -4.80
N ILE A 115 10.21 -2.40 -4.13
CA ILE A 115 10.77 -2.52 -2.78
C ILE A 115 9.74 -3.05 -1.79
N SER A 116 8.46 -2.72 -1.94
CA SER A 116 7.39 -3.27 -1.12
C SER A 116 7.28 -4.79 -1.24
N ILE A 117 7.43 -5.33 -2.45
CA ILE A 117 7.45 -6.77 -2.74
C ILE A 117 8.73 -7.40 -2.17
N LEU A 118 9.89 -6.76 -2.35
CA LEU A 118 11.16 -7.25 -1.78
C LEU A 118 11.12 -7.32 -0.25
N GLN A 119 10.50 -6.34 0.42
CA GLN A 119 10.24 -6.40 1.86
C GLN A 119 9.35 -7.60 2.22
N HIS A 120 8.31 -7.87 1.43
CA HIS A 120 7.47 -9.05 1.62
C HIS A 120 8.28 -10.34 1.49
N ILE A 121 9.10 -10.48 0.45
CA ILE A 121 9.96 -11.64 0.23
C ILE A 121 10.93 -11.83 1.40
N LYS A 122 11.69 -10.80 1.77
CA LYS A 122 12.67 -10.87 2.86
C LYS A 122 12.02 -11.27 4.20
N THR A 123 10.80 -10.82 4.45
CA THR A 123 10.12 -11.01 5.74
C THR A 123 9.24 -12.26 5.83
N LYS A 124 8.64 -12.70 4.72
CA LYS A 124 7.69 -13.84 4.67
C LYS A 124 8.23 -15.04 3.92
N LEU A 125 9.13 -14.82 2.98
CA LEU A 125 9.69 -15.81 2.06
C LEU A 125 11.23 -15.79 2.17
N SER A 126 11.80 -15.64 3.36
CA SER A 126 13.25 -15.46 3.58
C SER A 126 14.16 -16.56 3.01
N ALA A 127 13.61 -17.74 2.66
CA ALA A 127 14.33 -18.83 2.01
C ALA A 127 14.16 -18.85 0.47
N TYR A 128 13.34 -17.97 -0.07
CA TYR A 128 13.11 -17.83 -1.50
C TYR A 128 14.34 -17.23 -2.19
N ILE A 129 14.64 -17.70 -3.39
CA ILE A 129 15.79 -17.26 -4.17
C ILE A 129 15.29 -16.32 -5.25
N LEU A 130 15.64 -15.04 -5.09
CA LEU A 130 15.46 -14.01 -6.08
C LEU A 130 16.84 -13.49 -6.49
N LYS A 131 17.12 -13.50 -7.79
CA LYS A 131 18.32 -12.91 -8.40
C LYS A 131 17.90 -11.86 -9.43
N GLY A 132 18.87 -11.08 -9.91
CA GLY A 132 18.63 -10.16 -11.01
C GLY A 132 19.89 -9.42 -11.46
N SER A 133 19.77 -8.70 -12.57
CA SER A 133 20.77 -7.76 -13.09
C SER A 133 20.43 -6.32 -12.71
N PHE A 134 21.38 -5.41 -12.90
CA PHE A 134 21.12 -3.97 -12.83
C PHE A 134 20.68 -3.42 -14.19
N PRO A 135 19.95 -2.29 -14.21
CA PRO A 135 19.76 -1.51 -15.42
C PRO A 135 21.10 -1.02 -15.97
N GLU A 136 21.21 -0.98 -17.30
CA GLU A 136 22.36 -0.40 -18.00
C GLU A 136 22.32 1.14 -17.98
N ASP A 137 21.12 1.72 -17.90
CA ASP A 137 20.94 3.17 -17.77
C ASP A 137 21.48 3.71 -16.44
N GLU A 138 22.41 4.67 -16.53
CA GLU A 138 23.12 5.23 -15.36
C GLU A 138 22.20 6.03 -14.42
N GLU A 139 21.21 6.76 -14.94
CA GLU A 139 20.28 7.55 -14.12
C GLU A 139 19.41 6.60 -13.28
N THR A 140 18.88 5.56 -13.92
CA THR A 140 18.07 4.51 -13.32
C THR A 140 18.86 3.72 -12.29
N LEU A 141 20.10 3.31 -12.61
CA LEU A 141 21.00 2.67 -11.65
C LEU A 141 21.28 3.57 -10.44
N THR A 142 21.54 4.85 -10.68
CA THR A 142 21.79 5.85 -9.64
C THR A 142 20.59 6.01 -8.73
N LEU A 143 19.37 6.08 -9.28
CA LEU A 143 18.13 6.14 -8.52
C LEU A 143 17.98 4.92 -7.60
N MET A 144 18.23 3.71 -8.13
CA MET A 144 18.16 2.47 -7.36
C MET A 144 19.16 2.48 -6.20
N LYS A 145 20.44 2.76 -6.46
CA LYS A 145 21.48 2.81 -5.42
C LYS A 145 21.19 3.87 -4.35
N ARG A 146 20.68 5.05 -4.74
CA ARG A 146 20.34 6.14 -3.80
C ARG A 146 19.09 5.88 -2.97
N SER A 147 18.15 5.10 -3.49
CA SER A 147 16.94 4.70 -2.75
C SER A 147 17.22 3.73 -1.60
N GLY A 148 18.39 3.07 -1.65
CA GLY A 148 18.76 2.01 -0.73
C GLY A 148 18.23 0.63 -1.12
N PHE A 149 17.85 0.46 -2.38
CA PHE A 149 17.37 -0.78 -2.99
C PHE A 149 18.26 -1.99 -2.67
N LEU A 150 19.59 -1.81 -2.60
CA LEU A 150 20.52 -2.92 -2.43
C LEU A 150 20.43 -3.59 -1.05
N ARG A 151 19.82 -2.95 -0.05
CA ARG A 151 19.62 -3.56 1.29
C ARG A 151 18.72 -4.80 1.27
N TYR A 152 18.01 -5.03 0.17
CA TYR A 152 17.15 -6.20 0.00
C TYR A 152 17.85 -7.39 -0.67
N PHE A 153 19.07 -7.20 -1.16
CA PHE A 153 19.85 -8.23 -1.84
C PHE A 153 21.17 -8.51 -1.11
N LYS A 154 21.75 -9.68 -1.40
CA LYS A 154 23.16 -9.96 -1.10
C LYS A 154 23.94 -9.66 -2.37
N THR A 155 24.74 -8.60 -2.35
CA THR A 155 25.51 -8.13 -3.50
C THR A 155 26.85 -7.58 -3.03
N SER A 156 27.84 -7.54 -3.93
CA SER A 156 29.13 -6.86 -3.73
C SER A 156 29.03 -5.35 -3.95
N GLU A 157 27.93 -4.88 -4.55
CA GLU A 157 27.65 -3.46 -4.77
C GLU A 157 27.06 -2.82 -3.51
N ASP A 158 27.43 -1.56 -3.26
CA ASP A 158 26.93 -0.79 -2.12
C ASP A 158 25.93 0.30 -2.54
N ASN A 159 25.02 0.63 -1.61
CA ASN A 159 24.16 1.78 -1.79
C ASN A 159 25.00 3.06 -1.76
N ILE A 160 24.63 4.03 -2.59
CA ILE A 160 25.24 5.35 -2.54
C ILE A 160 24.72 6.05 -1.28
N ASN A 161 25.62 6.42 -0.37
CA ASN A 161 25.25 7.07 0.88
C ASN A 161 24.66 8.46 0.59
N THR A 162 23.41 8.71 1.00
CA THR A 162 22.66 9.91 0.62
C THR A 162 22.61 10.93 1.76
N HIS A 163 23.42 11.98 1.64
CA HIS A 163 23.38 13.12 2.58
C HIS A 163 22.94 14.45 1.94
N ARG A 164 22.72 14.51 0.62
CA ARG A 164 22.36 15.75 -0.07
C ARG A 164 20.94 15.75 -0.63
N ASP A 165 20.66 15.14 -1.78
CA ASP A 165 19.41 15.47 -2.51
C ASP A 165 18.28 14.43 -2.40
N TYR A 166 18.50 13.39 -1.60
CA TYR A 166 17.57 12.29 -1.45
C TYR A 166 17.41 12.00 0.03
N VAL A 167 16.20 11.61 0.42
CA VAL A 167 16.00 10.91 1.68
C VAL A 167 15.79 9.45 1.35
N GLU A 168 16.64 8.61 1.93
CA GLU A 168 16.48 7.16 1.92
C GLU A 168 15.04 6.76 2.25
N ILE A 169 14.53 5.73 1.58
CA ILE A 169 13.17 5.21 1.81
C ILE A 169 12.93 5.01 3.30
N LYS A 170 11.96 5.74 3.84
CA LYS A 170 11.47 5.57 5.20
C LYS A 170 10.32 4.57 5.17
N SER A 171 10.25 3.71 6.17
CA SER A 171 9.15 2.75 6.31
C SER A 171 8.72 2.62 7.76
N GLY A 172 7.49 2.16 7.96
CA GLY A 172 6.98 1.92 9.30
C GLY A 172 5.60 1.29 9.31
N ASN A 173 5.14 0.92 10.50
CA ASN A 173 3.85 0.25 10.72
C ASN A 173 2.85 1.10 11.54
N ILE A 174 3.32 2.25 12.04
CA ILE A 174 2.55 3.25 12.79
C ILE A 174 2.86 4.64 12.26
N ALA A 175 2.03 5.62 12.61
CA ALA A 175 2.36 7.02 12.37
C ALA A 175 3.50 7.47 13.29
N ASP A 176 4.55 8.02 12.70
CA ASP A 176 5.78 8.38 13.39
C ASP A 176 6.04 9.89 13.27
N ASN A 177 5.88 10.61 14.38
CA ASN A 177 6.10 12.05 14.42
C ASN A 177 7.56 12.44 14.11
N GLN A 178 8.53 11.60 14.47
CA GLN A 178 9.94 11.92 14.25
C GLN A 178 10.28 11.84 12.77
N VAL A 179 9.80 10.80 12.07
CA VAL A 179 9.96 10.68 10.61
C VAL A 179 9.38 11.91 9.90
N VAL A 180 8.16 12.34 10.27
CA VAL A 180 7.55 13.52 9.64
C VAL A 180 8.34 14.80 9.95
N LYS A 181 8.84 14.97 11.18
CA LYS A 181 9.70 16.11 11.55
C LYS A 181 10.99 16.15 10.72
N ASP A 182 11.66 15.02 10.55
CA ASP A 182 12.91 14.94 9.78
C ASP A 182 12.67 15.31 8.31
N ILE A 183 11.53 14.91 7.75
CA ILE A 183 11.12 15.29 6.40
C ILE A 183 10.83 16.78 6.30
N CYS A 184 10.12 17.36 7.27
CA CYS A 184 9.91 18.81 7.32
C CYS A 184 11.24 19.57 7.43
N LEU A 185 12.21 19.07 8.21
CA LEU A 185 13.55 19.66 8.32
C LEU A 185 14.29 19.64 6.99
N PHE A 186 14.28 18.49 6.29
CA PHE A 186 14.85 18.37 4.95
C PHE A 186 14.21 19.37 3.96
N VAL A 187 12.89 19.51 3.98
CA VAL A 187 12.18 20.46 3.10
C VAL A 187 12.53 21.90 3.43
N MET A 188 12.61 22.25 4.73
CA MET A 188 13.03 23.59 5.16
C MET A 188 14.43 23.93 4.67
N GLU A 189 15.37 22.99 4.80
CA GLU A 189 16.75 23.15 4.33
C GLU A 189 16.81 23.34 2.81
N LYS A 190 16.23 22.41 2.04
CA LYS A 190 16.31 22.40 0.58
C LYS A 190 15.56 23.54 -0.09
N MET A 191 14.40 23.89 0.44
CA MET A 191 13.55 24.94 -0.14
C MET A 191 13.84 26.33 0.45
N LYS A 192 14.66 26.39 1.51
CA LYS A 192 14.98 27.61 2.27
C LYS A 192 13.71 28.30 2.79
N VAL A 193 12.87 27.53 3.49
CA VAL A 193 11.57 28.01 4.02
C VAL A 193 11.46 27.79 5.53
N GLY A 194 10.65 28.62 6.19
CA GLY A 194 10.42 28.53 7.64
C GLY A 194 9.45 27.44 8.06
N ARG A 195 9.50 27.05 9.35
CA ARG A 195 8.71 25.98 9.96
C ARG A 195 7.20 26.08 9.78
N VAL A 196 6.63 27.29 9.83
CA VAL A 196 5.19 27.50 9.64
C VAL A 196 4.74 26.99 8.26
N LYS A 197 5.60 27.08 7.25
CA LYS A 197 5.29 26.67 5.87
C LYS A 197 5.26 25.16 5.68
N THR A 198 5.90 24.39 6.56
CA THR A 198 5.91 22.91 6.51
C THR A 198 4.83 22.26 7.37
N GLN A 199 4.01 23.03 8.10
CA GLN A 199 2.93 22.47 8.93
C GLN A 199 1.86 21.75 8.11
N LYS A 200 1.50 22.29 6.93
CA LYS A 200 0.56 21.62 6.01
C LYS A 200 1.13 20.31 5.49
N LEU A 201 2.43 20.25 5.17
CA LEU A 201 3.12 19.02 4.79
C LEU A 201 3.14 18.00 5.93
N TYR A 202 3.38 18.45 7.16
CA TYR A 202 3.33 17.59 8.34
C TYR A 202 1.97 16.89 8.42
N ASP A 203 0.89 17.67 8.31
CA ASP A 203 -0.47 17.15 8.35
C ASP A 203 -0.74 16.14 7.24
N ILE A 204 -0.29 16.40 6.00
CA ILE A 204 -0.46 15.50 4.86
C ILE A 204 0.18 14.13 5.15
N ILE A 205 1.47 14.12 5.48
CA ILE A 205 2.23 12.88 5.66
C ILE A 205 1.70 12.11 6.88
N PHE A 206 1.42 12.82 7.98
CA PHE A 206 0.94 12.18 9.20
C PHE A 206 -0.45 11.56 9.01
N GLU A 207 -1.36 12.23 8.29
CA GLU A 207 -2.67 11.67 7.92
C GLU A 207 -2.54 10.42 7.03
N MET A 208 -1.64 10.43 6.04
CA MET A 208 -1.35 9.25 5.21
C MET A 208 -0.85 8.08 6.06
N MET A 209 0.07 8.32 7.00
CA MET A 209 0.53 7.28 7.92
C MET A 209 -0.58 6.75 8.84
N LEU A 210 -1.47 7.61 9.35
CA LEU A 210 -2.59 7.20 10.21
C LEU A 210 -3.59 6.31 9.47
N ASN A 211 -3.80 6.53 8.18
CA ASN A 211 -4.70 5.72 7.36
C ASN A 211 -4.23 4.26 7.31
N THR A 212 -2.91 4.03 7.24
CA THR A 212 -2.34 2.66 7.18
C THR A 212 -2.65 1.84 8.44
N LYS A 213 -2.62 2.48 9.63
CA LYS A 213 -2.85 1.83 10.92
C LYS A 213 -4.30 1.39 11.11
N GLN A 214 -5.28 2.20 10.66
CA GLN A 214 -6.69 1.84 10.81
C GLN A 214 -7.06 0.55 10.04
N HIS A 215 -6.29 0.22 9.00
CA HIS A 215 -6.55 -0.93 8.14
C HIS A 215 -5.76 -2.19 8.54
N ALA A 216 -4.63 -2.05 9.25
CA ALA A 216 -3.81 -3.17 9.74
C ALA A 216 -4.45 -4.00 10.87
N TYR A 217 -5.42 -3.47 11.63
CA TYR A 217 -5.97 -4.13 12.84
C TYR A 217 -6.74 -5.45 12.60
N ASN A 218 -7.10 -5.78 11.35
CA ASN A 218 -7.95 -6.94 11.05
C ASN A 218 -7.20 -8.19 10.55
N ALA A 219 -5.88 -8.15 10.42
CA ALA A 219 -5.07 -9.31 10.08
C ALA A 219 -3.94 -9.47 11.11
N ASN A 220 -3.42 -10.68 11.29
CA ASN A 220 -2.27 -10.98 12.16
C ASN A 220 -0.95 -10.35 11.63
N THR A 221 -0.98 -9.11 11.16
CA THR A 221 0.04 -8.40 10.38
C THR A 221 0.82 -7.36 11.17
N ASN A 222 0.61 -7.24 12.49
CA ASN A 222 1.26 -6.29 13.43
C ASN A 222 2.82 -6.31 13.46
N LYS A 223 3.51 -7.00 12.54
CA LYS A 223 4.97 -7.15 12.51
C LYS A 223 5.66 -6.56 11.29
N TYR A 224 4.96 -5.93 10.34
CA TYR A 224 5.58 -5.47 9.09
C TYR A 224 5.23 -4.02 8.79
N ASP A 225 6.14 -3.36 8.07
CA ASP A 225 5.94 -2.00 7.59
C ASP A 225 4.74 -1.94 6.66
N ASN A 226 3.78 -1.11 7.05
CA ASN A 226 2.52 -0.90 6.36
C ASN A 226 2.59 0.29 5.42
N TRP A 227 3.60 1.16 5.55
CA TRP A 227 3.84 2.25 4.64
C TRP A 227 5.32 2.39 4.25
N LEU A 228 5.53 2.95 3.07
CA LEU A 228 6.81 3.35 2.51
C LEU A 228 6.70 4.80 2.05
N LEU A 229 7.73 5.60 2.31
CA LEU A 229 7.81 7.00 1.91
C LEU A 229 9.19 7.29 1.34
N PHE A 230 9.19 7.86 0.15
CA PHE A 230 10.39 8.36 -0.51
C PHE A 230 10.20 9.83 -0.90
N LEU A 231 11.30 10.56 -0.91
CA LEU A 231 11.32 11.91 -1.44
C LEU A 231 12.65 12.28 -2.08
N LYS A 232 12.55 12.97 -3.21
CA LYS A 232 13.67 13.39 -4.07
C LYS A 232 13.59 14.90 -4.25
N PHE A 233 14.65 15.60 -3.89
CA PHE A 233 14.83 16.98 -4.28
C PHE A 233 15.37 17.01 -5.72
N ASN A 234 14.73 17.81 -6.57
CA ASN A 234 15.14 18.08 -7.94
C ASN A 234 15.66 19.53 -7.98
N PRO A 235 16.98 19.77 -7.89
CA PRO A 235 17.55 21.12 -7.85
C PRO A 235 17.14 21.96 -9.07
N ASP A 236 17.25 21.39 -10.27
CA ASP A 236 17.00 22.09 -11.54
C ASP A 236 15.55 22.58 -11.66
N LYS A 237 14.61 21.81 -11.11
CA LYS A 237 13.17 22.14 -11.13
C LYS A 237 12.71 22.82 -9.83
N SER A 238 13.63 23.05 -8.88
CA SER A 238 13.36 23.63 -7.56
C SER A 238 12.10 23.04 -6.89
N ASN A 239 11.99 21.71 -6.92
CA ASN A 239 10.87 20.99 -6.33
C ASN A 239 11.32 19.75 -5.56
N ILE A 240 10.46 19.31 -4.65
CA ILE A 240 10.59 18.02 -3.99
C ILE A 240 9.43 17.16 -4.43
N GLU A 241 9.75 15.99 -4.94
CA GLU A 241 8.81 14.93 -5.28
C GLU A 241 8.68 13.98 -4.11
N PHE A 242 7.43 13.63 -3.77
CA PHE A 242 7.08 12.73 -2.68
C PHE A 242 6.31 11.55 -3.24
N ILE A 243 6.68 10.34 -2.83
CA ILE A 243 5.93 9.12 -3.13
C ILE A 243 5.65 8.41 -1.81
N PHE A 244 4.38 8.18 -1.52
CA PHE A 244 3.91 7.44 -0.35
C PHE A 244 3.12 6.22 -0.79
N LEU A 245 3.53 5.04 -0.34
CA LEU A 245 2.82 3.78 -0.60
C LEU A 245 2.29 3.21 0.71
N ASP A 246 0.96 3.18 0.85
CA ASP A 246 0.24 2.39 1.85
C ASP A 246 0.02 0.98 1.31
N LYS A 247 0.41 -0.05 2.07
CA LYS A 247 0.19 -1.48 1.72
C LYS A 247 -1.14 -2.03 2.24
N GLY A 248 -2.06 -1.15 2.66
CA GLY A 248 -3.38 -1.48 3.17
C GLY A 248 -4.34 -2.05 2.12
N PHE A 249 -5.64 -2.04 2.44
CA PHE A 249 -6.69 -2.54 1.55
C PHE A 249 -6.97 -1.64 0.33
N GLY A 250 -6.45 -0.42 0.33
CA GLY A 250 -6.84 0.60 -0.64
C GLY A 250 -8.14 1.32 -0.28
N ILE A 251 -8.31 2.50 -0.86
CA ILE A 251 -9.45 3.39 -0.61
C ILE A 251 -10.77 2.74 -1.08
N PRO A 252 -10.89 2.18 -2.30
CA PRO A 252 -12.15 1.60 -2.77
C PRO A 252 -12.65 0.48 -1.86
N GLN A 253 -11.78 -0.47 -1.51
CA GLN A 253 -12.12 -1.58 -0.62
C GLN A 253 -12.50 -1.09 0.79
N THR A 254 -11.84 -0.05 1.29
CA THR A 254 -12.17 0.58 2.58
C THR A 254 -13.56 1.20 2.57
N VAL A 255 -13.93 1.90 1.48
CA VAL A 255 -15.26 2.48 1.32
C VAL A 255 -16.31 1.38 1.24
N ARG A 256 -16.10 0.34 0.42
CA ARG A 256 -17.03 -0.80 0.32
C ARG A 256 -17.23 -1.52 1.66
N LYS A 257 -16.17 -1.65 2.47
CA LYS A 257 -16.26 -2.33 3.76
C LYS A 257 -17.01 -1.51 4.82
N ASN A 258 -16.81 -0.20 4.85
CA ASN A 258 -17.22 0.62 6.00
C ASN A 258 -18.30 1.66 5.68
N LYS A 259 -18.52 1.99 4.41
CA LYS A 259 -19.34 3.13 3.97
C LYS A 259 -20.16 2.86 2.72
N LEU A 260 -20.38 1.59 2.35
CA LEU A 260 -21.09 1.22 1.12
C LEU A 260 -22.48 1.84 1.03
N GLU A 261 -23.27 1.77 2.09
CA GLU A 261 -24.62 2.37 2.10
C GLU A 261 -24.61 3.88 1.88
N ILE A 262 -23.60 4.57 2.45
CA ILE A 262 -23.43 6.02 2.25
C ILE A 262 -23.04 6.30 0.81
N ALA A 263 -22.14 5.50 0.25
CA ALA A 263 -21.71 5.62 -1.13
C ALA A 263 -22.89 5.43 -2.10
N VAL A 264 -23.63 4.32 -1.98
CA VAL A 264 -24.80 4.05 -2.81
C VAL A 264 -25.81 5.19 -2.73
N LYS A 265 -26.16 5.68 -1.53
CA LYS A 265 -27.06 6.82 -1.36
C LYS A 265 -26.54 8.10 -2.01
N TRP A 266 -25.24 8.35 -1.96
CA TRP A 266 -24.64 9.52 -2.57
C TRP A 266 -24.69 9.45 -4.10
N PHE A 267 -24.28 8.33 -4.69
CA PHE A 267 -24.31 8.11 -6.14
C PHE A 267 -25.75 8.16 -6.68
N SER A 268 -26.71 7.50 -6.02
CA SER A 268 -28.11 7.55 -6.46
C SER A 268 -28.69 8.97 -6.45
N LYS A 269 -28.26 9.85 -5.54
CA LYS A 269 -28.70 11.26 -5.50
C LYS A 269 -28.20 12.08 -6.69
N ILE A 270 -27.06 11.71 -7.26
CA ILE A 270 -26.48 12.38 -8.43
C ILE A 270 -26.76 11.60 -9.73
N GLY A 271 -27.72 10.66 -9.69
CA GLY A 271 -28.15 9.91 -10.88
C GLY A 271 -27.21 8.80 -11.33
N ILE A 272 -26.24 8.40 -10.49
CA ILE A 272 -25.29 7.33 -10.80
C ILE A 272 -25.76 6.03 -10.14
N THR A 273 -26.02 5.01 -10.95
CA THR A 273 -26.49 3.68 -10.50
C THR A 273 -25.35 2.66 -10.37
N GLU A 274 -24.28 2.83 -11.14
CA GLU A 274 -23.07 2.00 -11.09
C GLU A 274 -21.86 2.92 -11.00
N PHE A 275 -20.93 2.60 -10.09
CA PHE A 275 -19.75 3.41 -9.83
C PHE A 275 -18.49 2.55 -9.85
N SER A 276 -17.45 3.08 -10.50
CA SER A 276 -16.12 2.50 -10.65
C SER A 276 -15.30 2.57 -9.36
N GLU A 277 -14.08 2.03 -9.36
CA GLU A 277 -13.15 2.24 -8.26
C GLU A 277 -12.69 3.70 -8.19
N THR A 278 -12.45 4.31 -9.34
CA THR A 278 -12.11 5.74 -9.48
C THR A 278 -13.17 6.64 -8.90
N ASP A 279 -14.45 6.36 -9.15
CA ASP A 279 -15.57 7.11 -8.58
C ASP A 279 -15.54 7.08 -7.05
N LEU A 280 -15.23 5.92 -6.46
CA LEU A 280 -15.11 5.79 -5.01
C LEU A 280 -13.98 6.63 -4.45
N VAL A 281 -12.82 6.66 -5.11
CA VAL A 281 -11.66 7.46 -4.65
C VAL A 281 -11.95 8.95 -4.80
N ASP A 282 -12.44 9.38 -5.97
CA ASP A 282 -12.77 10.79 -6.24
C ASP A 282 -13.82 11.33 -5.27
N SER A 283 -14.85 10.55 -5.00
CA SER A 283 -15.90 10.90 -4.03
C SER A 283 -15.35 10.97 -2.60
N ALA A 284 -14.43 10.07 -2.23
CA ALA A 284 -13.76 10.11 -0.94
C ALA A 284 -12.89 11.36 -0.77
N LEU A 285 -12.16 11.76 -1.82
CA LEU A 285 -11.40 13.02 -1.87
C LEU A 285 -12.31 14.24 -1.73
N LYS A 286 -13.48 14.23 -2.36
CA LYS A 286 -14.50 15.29 -2.22
C LYS A 286 -15.24 15.27 -0.88
N GLY A 287 -14.98 14.27 -0.03
CA GLY A 287 -15.59 14.17 1.30
C GLY A 287 -17.04 13.67 1.30
N ALA A 288 -17.49 13.01 0.23
CA ALA A 288 -18.85 12.50 0.07
C ALA A 288 -19.28 11.55 1.22
N PHE A 289 -18.33 10.82 1.81
CA PHE A 289 -18.60 9.80 2.82
C PHE A 289 -18.34 10.28 4.26
N ARG A 290 -18.48 11.58 4.51
CA ARG A 290 -18.42 12.15 5.86
C ARG A 290 -19.71 11.85 6.61
N THR A 291 -19.61 11.19 7.77
CA THR A 291 -20.75 11.06 8.68
C THR A 291 -20.91 12.35 9.49
N LYS A 292 -22.14 12.83 9.69
CA LYS A 292 -22.49 14.02 10.48
C LYS A 292 -22.07 13.97 11.97
N THR A 293 -21.44 12.89 12.43
CA THR A 293 -21.15 12.63 13.85
C THR A 293 -19.87 13.31 14.34
N GLU A 294 -20.04 14.10 15.40
CA GLU A 294 -19.14 14.95 16.18
C GLU A 294 -17.91 14.24 16.80
N LYS A 295 -16.93 13.86 15.98
CA LYS A 295 -15.53 13.80 16.45
C LYS A 295 -14.65 14.56 15.46
N GLY A 296 -14.28 15.79 15.82
CA GLY A 296 -13.64 16.78 14.95
C GLY A 296 -12.33 16.38 14.27
N TYR A 297 -11.77 15.20 14.57
CA TYR A 297 -10.46 14.73 14.09
C TYR A 297 -10.53 13.46 13.22
N ARG A 298 -11.72 12.88 12.97
CA ARG A 298 -11.84 11.62 12.21
C ARG A 298 -12.43 11.84 10.81
N GLY A 299 -11.79 11.32 9.77
CA GLY A 299 -12.30 11.36 8.39
C GLY A 299 -12.04 12.65 7.62
N LYS A 300 -11.01 13.43 8.02
CA LYS A 300 -10.58 14.64 7.32
C LYS A 300 -9.39 14.43 6.36
N GLY A 301 -8.62 13.35 6.48
CA GLY A 301 -7.37 13.12 5.75
C GLY A 301 -7.47 13.30 4.23
N LEU A 302 -8.21 12.43 3.52
CA LEU A 302 -8.34 12.52 2.05
C LEU A 302 -8.90 13.88 1.57
N PRO A 303 -10.00 14.41 2.14
CA PRO A 303 -10.46 15.74 1.75
C PRO A 303 -9.49 16.87 2.02
N LYS A 304 -8.68 16.76 3.08
CA LYS A 304 -7.66 17.75 3.41
C LYS A 304 -6.49 17.71 2.43
N ILE A 305 -6.07 16.52 1.99
CA ILE A 305 -5.09 16.37 0.90
C ILE A 305 -5.62 17.01 -0.39
N ASN A 306 -6.88 16.74 -0.76
CA ASN A 306 -7.49 17.36 -1.93
C ASN A 306 -7.58 18.88 -1.80
N GLN A 307 -7.94 19.41 -0.63
CA GLN A 307 -7.94 20.85 -0.36
C GLN A 307 -6.56 21.48 -0.53
N TYR A 308 -5.49 20.80 -0.12
CA TYR A 308 -4.11 21.27 -0.33
C TYR A 308 -3.68 21.22 -1.80
N PHE A 309 -4.29 20.36 -2.60
CA PHE A 309 -4.07 20.34 -4.05
C PHE A 309 -4.81 21.50 -4.72
N GLU A 310 -6.09 21.68 -4.40
CA GLU A 310 -6.94 22.73 -4.94
C GLU A 310 -6.43 24.15 -4.62
N ASN A 311 -5.92 24.38 -3.41
CA ASN A 311 -5.29 25.66 -3.05
C ASN A 311 -3.84 25.80 -3.56
N GLY A 312 -3.35 24.80 -4.30
CA GLY A 312 -2.06 24.82 -4.94
C GLY A 312 -0.86 24.68 -4.01
N TYR A 313 -1.03 24.26 -2.75
CA TYR A 313 0.09 23.92 -1.85
C TYR A 313 0.86 22.70 -2.34
N ILE A 314 0.15 21.64 -2.72
CA ILE A 314 0.72 20.50 -3.46
C ILE A 314 0.40 20.63 -4.95
N LYS A 315 1.32 20.14 -5.78
CA LYS A 315 1.23 20.11 -7.24
C LYS A 315 1.31 18.67 -7.73
N SER A 316 0.79 18.41 -8.94
CA SER A 316 0.86 17.11 -9.60
C SER A 316 0.46 15.93 -8.68
N LEU A 317 -0.69 16.07 -8.00
CA LEU A 317 -1.19 15.00 -7.13
C LEU A 317 -1.69 13.84 -7.98
N ASN A 318 -1.06 12.68 -7.81
CA ASN A 318 -1.45 11.42 -8.38
C ASN A 318 -1.83 10.44 -7.26
N ILE A 319 -2.93 9.72 -7.43
CA ILE A 319 -3.43 8.72 -6.49
C ILE A 319 -3.82 7.47 -7.27
N ILE A 320 -3.14 6.37 -6.98
CA ILE A 320 -3.50 5.05 -7.50
C ILE A 320 -3.93 4.20 -6.31
N SER A 321 -5.13 3.61 -6.37
CA SER A 321 -5.59 2.72 -5.31
C SER A 321 -6.45 1.61 -5.87
N LYS A 322 -6.01 0.36 -5.69
CA LYS A 322 -6.58 -0.77 -6.43
C LYS A 322 -6.52 -0.48 -7.93
N LYS A 323 -7.64 -0.47 -8.64
CA LYS A 323 -7.73 -0.06 -10.04
C LYS A 323 -7.90 1.44 -10.20
N ALA A 324 -8.35 2.18 -9.19
CA ALA A 324 -8.55 3.61 -9.34
C ALA A 324 -7.24 4.33 -9.67
N CYS A 325 -7.23 5.13 -10.73
CA CYS A 325 -6.14 6.03 -11.10
C CYS A 325 -6.66 7.45 -11.23
N ILE A 326 -6.16 8.35 -10.39
CA ILE A 326 -6.46 9.77 -10.44
C ILE A 326 -5.13 10.49 -10.62
N THR A 327 -4.93 11.13 -11.77
CA THR A 327 -3.83 12.06 -12.01
C THR A 327 -4.38 13.49 -12.15
N ALA A 328 -3.48 14.46 -12.33
CA ALA A 328 -3.91 15.83 -12.61
C ALA A 328 -4.64 15.94 -13.97
N GLU A 329 -4.31 15.06 -14.92
CA GLU A 329 -4.78 15.07 -16.30
C GLU A 329 -5.98 14.14 -16.53
N ASN A 330 -6.05 13.01 -15.84
CA ASN A 330 -7.02 11.96 -16.13
C ASN A 330 -7.51 11.22 -14.89
N LYS A 331 -8.73 10.66 -14.96
CA LYS A 331 -9.34 9.80 -13.94
C LYS A 331 -9.93 8.58 -14.62
N HIS A 332 -9.42 7.39 -14.32
CA HIS A 332 -9.85 6.14 -14.94
C HIS A 332 -9.48 4.93 -14.09
N ASP A 333 -10.16 3.81 -14.31
CA ASP A 333 -9.75 2.53 -13.73
C ASP A 333 -8.65 1.90 -14.60
N LEU A 334 -7.58 1.44 -13.95
CA LEU A 334 -6.53 0.62 -14.53
C LEU A 334 -7.06 -0.78 -14.85
N GLU A 335 -6.45 -1.44 -15.83
CA GLU A 335 -6.77 -2.83 -16.17
C GLU A 335 -6.45 -3.77 -14.99
N LYS A 336 -5.28 -3.55 -14.38
CA LYS A 336 -4.73 -4.32 -13.26
C LYS A 336 -4.69 -3.47 -11.99
N GLU A 337 -4.90 -4.11 -10.85
CA GLU A 337 -4.89 -3.41 -9.55
C GLU A 337 -3.51 -3.40 -8.90
N ILE A 338 -3.20 -2.34 -8.15
CA ILE A 338 -2.11 -2.38 -7.17
C ILE A 338 -2.60 -2.91 -5.82
N ILE A 339 -1.68 -3.43 -5.01
CA ILE A 339 -1.94 -3.65 -3.59
C ILE A 339 -1.78 -2.32 -2.84
N GLY A 340 -2.89 -1.85 -2.26
CA GLY A 340 -2.93 -0.70 -1.38
C GLY A 340 -3.23 0.63 -2.07
N THR A 341 -2.52 1.68 -1.67
CA THR A 341 -2.68 3.04 -2.20
C THR A 341 -1.33 3.71 -2.37
N LEU A 342 -1.05 4.15 -3.59
CA LEU A 342 0.11 4.95 -3.95
C LEU A 342 -0.33 6.40 -4.12
N TYR A 343 0.38 7.31 -3.45
CA TYR A 343 0.27 8.75 -3.61
C TYR A 343 1.58 9.28 -4.17
N SER A 344 1.51 10.15 -5.17
CA SER A 344 2.65 10.96 -5.61
C SER A 344 2.25 12.42 -5.68
N TRP A 345 3.10 13.34 -5.23
CA TRP A 345 2.87 14.77 -5.36
C TRP A 345 4.19 15.53 -5.34
N LYS A 346 4.13 16.80 -5.73
CA LYS A 346 5.25 17.72 -5.74
C LYS A 346 4.96 18.93 -4.86
N ILE A 347 6.01 19.46 -4.24
CA ILE A 347 6.00 20.79 -3.62
C ILE A 347 7.10 21.61 -4.29
N THR A 348 6.74 22.82 -4.73
CA THR A 348 7.68 23.79 -5.28
C THR A 348 7.93 24.90 -4.28
N LYS A 349 9.00 25.69 -4.49
CA LYS A 349 9.30 26.81 -3.61
C LYS A 349 8.17 27.85 -3.61
N ASP A 350 7.54 28.05 -4.75
CA ASP A 350 6.42 28.98 -4.89
C ASP A 350 5.16 28.45 -4.22
N SER A 351 4.87 27.15 -4.34
CA SER A 351 3.66 26.55 -3.74
C SER A 351 3.67 26.61 -2.22
N ILE A 352 4.84 26.42 -1.61
CA ILE A 352 5.02 26.49 -0.16
C ILE A 352 5.04 27.94 0.36
N ASN A 353 5.52 28.91 -0.44
CA ASN A 353 5.59 30.32 -0.05
C ASN A 353 4.27 31.08 -0.25
N GLY A 354 3.62 30.92 -1.42
CA GLY A 354 2.45 31.69 -1.85
C GLY A 354 1.17 31.43 -1.06
N ASN A 355 1.17 30.45 -0.17
CA ASN A 355 0.03 30.08 0.66
C ASN A 355 -0.08 30.89 1.96
N ASN A 356 -0.12 32.22 1.85
CA ASN A 356 -0.29 33.16 2.97
C ASN A 356 -1.76 33.48 3.32
N ASN A 357 -2.74 32.88 2.64
CA ASN A 357 -4.15 33.15 2.92
C ASN A 357 -4.70 32.12 3.91
N TYR A 358 -4.54 32.37 5.20
CA TYR A 358 -5.47 31.95 6.25
C TYR A 358 -5.52 33.00 7.35
#